data_AF-G5LSK6-F1
#
_entry.id   AF-G5LSK6-F1
#
_cell.length_a   1.000
_cell.length_b   1.000
_cell.length_c   1.000
_cell.angle_alpha   90.00
_cell.angle_beta   90.00
_cell.angle_gamma   90.00
#
_symmetry.space_group_name_H-M   'P 1'
#
loop_
_entity.id
_entity.type
_entity.pdbx_description
1 polymer ?
#
loop_
_entity_poly.entity_id
_entity_poly.type
_entity_poly.pdbx_seq_one_letter_code
_entity_poly.pdbx_strand_id
1 'polypeptide(L)' 'MVNVDLVPDAADTLRAQGFRQLPVVMAGDLSWSGFRPDMINRLHPTPHAANA' A
#
# COMPACT_ATOMS: atom_id res chain seq x y z
N MET A 1 5.13 -8.00 2.21
CA MET A 1 3.76 -8.12 2.78
C MET A 1 3.91 -8.22 4.29
N VAL A 2 3.15 -7.45 5.06
CA VAL A 2 3.17 -7.47 6.53
C VAL A 2 1.82 -7.99 7.02
N ASN A 3 1.81 -9.03 7.85
CA ASN A 3 0.60 -9.48 8.54
C ASN A 3 0.43 -8.70 9.84
N VAL A 4 -0.58 -7.83 9.88
CA VAL A 4 -0.86 -6.95 11.03
C VAL A 4 -1.31 -7.70 12.29
N ASP A 5 -1.84 -8.93 12.16
CA ASP A 5 -2.19 -9.76 13.32
C ASP A 5 -0.94 -10.24 14.08
N LEU A 6 0.19 -10.33 13.39
CA LEU A 6 1.48 -10.71 13.98
C LEU A 6 2.30 -9.50 14.43
N VAL A 7 1.87 -8.29 14.09
CA VAL A 7 2.58 -7.03 14.34
C VAL A 7 1.58 -5.96 14.79
N PRO A 8 1.13 -6.00 16.06
CA PRO A 8 0.07 -5.11 16.57
C PRO A 8 0.40 -3.62 16.46
N ASP A 9 1.68 -3.24 16.64
CA ASP A 9 2.15 -1.86 16.46
C ASP A 9 1.91 -1.31 15.03
N ALA A 10 2.01 -2.18 14.01
CA ALA A 10 1.69 -1.80 12.64
C ALA A 10 0.19 -1.52 12.48
N ALA A 11 -0.67 -2.27 13.17
CA ALA A 11 -2.11 -2.04 13.14
C ALA A 11 -2.46 -0.69 13.80
N ASP A 12 -1.83 -0.36 14.92
CA ASP A 12 -2.05 0.91 15.62
C ASP A 12 -1.54 2.12 14.82
N THR A 13 -0.39 1.98 14.18
CA THR A 13 0.14 2.98 13.24
C THR A 13 -0.83 3.23 12.08
N LEU A 14 -1.36 2.17 11.47
CA LEU A 14 -2.32 2.29 10.37
C LEU A 14 -3.63 2.96 10.81
N ARG A 15 -4.11 2.65 12.02
CA ARG A 15 -5.29 3.33 12.60
C ARG A 15 -5.03 4.80 12.87
N ALA A 16 -3.85 5.16 13.38
CA ALA A 16 -3.45 6.55 13.60
C ALA A 16 -3.37 7.36 12.29
N GLN A 17 -2.99 6.71 11.19
CA GLN A 17 -3.02 7.29 9.84
C GLN A 17 -4.45 7.38 9.24
N GLY A 18 -5.46 6.88 9.95
CA GLY A 18 -6.87 6.97 9.54
C GLY A 18 -7.37 5.80 8.71
N PHE A 19 -6.54 4.77 8.46
CA PHE A 19 -7.01 3.56 7.79
C PHE A 19 -7.94 2.75 8.70
N ARG A 20 -9.08 2.35 8.16
CA ARG A 20 -10.11 1.58 8.89
C ARG A 20 -10.42 0.23 8.26
N GLN A 21 -9.82 -0.08 7.11
CA GLN A 21 -10.06 -1.30 6.35
C GLN A 21 -8.73 -1.90 5.89
N LEU A 22 -8.65 -3.23 5.89
CA LEU A 22 -7.56 -3.99 5.31
C LEU A 22 -7.95 -4.56 3.93
N PRO A 23 -6.98 -4.90 3.06
CA PRO A 23 -5.54 -4.63 3.19
C PRO A 23 -5.24 -3.13 3.06
N VAL A 24 -4.12 -2.67 3.63
CA VAL A 24 -3.54 -1.36 3.32
C VAL A 24 -2.36 -1.58 2.38
N VAL A 25 -2.31 -0.80 1.32
CA VAL A 25 -1.21 -0.81 0.35
C VAL A 25 -0.54 0.55 0.35
N MET A 26 0.78 0.53 0.48
CA MET A 26 1.66 1.68 0.34
C MET A 26 2.57 1.44 -0.86
N ALA A 27 2.56 2.34 -1.84
CA ALA A 27 3.34 2.26 -3.06
C ALA A 27 3.90 3.64 -3.43
N GLY A 28 5.13 3.92 -2.98
CA GLY A 28 5.73 5.26 -3.08
C GLY A 28 4.87 6.28 -2.33
N ASP A 29 4.46 7.34 -3.03
CA ASP A 29 3.58 8.39 -2.50
C ASP A 29 2.08 8.00 -2.46
N LEU A 30 1.72 6.84 -3.03
CA LEU A 30 0.35 6.36 -3.05
C LEU A 30 0.06 5.46 -1.86
N SER A 31 -1.02 5.75 -1.15
CA SER A 31 -1.52 4.93 -0.04
C SER A 31 -3.02 4.74 -0.12
N TRP A 32 -3.51 3.51 0.01
CA TRP A 32 -4.95 3.24 0.07
C TRP A 32 -5.28 2.02 0.93
N SER A 33 -6.53 1.95 1.36
CA SER A 33 -7.11 0.77 2.01
C SER A 33 -8.14 0.06 1.12
N GLY A 34 -8.26 -1.25 1.31
CA GLY A 34 -9.22 -2.11 0.62
C GLY A 34 -8.74 -2.60 -0.74
N PHE A 35 -9.55 -3.48 -1.35
CA PHE A 35 -9.28 -3.99 -2.68
C PHE A 35 -9.66 -2.94 -3.75
N ARG A 36 -8.63 -2.29 -4.31
CA ARG A 36 -8.76 -1.23 -5.32
C ARG A 36 -8.01 -1.62 -6.60
N PRO A 37 -8.64 -2.42 -7.50
CA PRO A 37 -7.98 -2.86 -8.74
C PRO A 37 -7.58 -1.68 -9.63
N ASP A 38 -8.32 -0.58 -9.58
CA ASP A 38 -8.01 0.67 -10.28
C ASP A 38 -6.66 1.27 -9.83
N MET A 39 -6.34 1.23 -8.53
CA MET A 39 -5.07 1.73 -8.00
C MET A 39 -3.93 0.75 -8.26
N ILE A 40 -4.21 -0.55 -8.19
CA ILE A 40 -3.23 -1.61 -8.50
C ILE A 40 -2.76 -1.50 -9.95
N ASN A 41 -3.69 -1.29 -10.89
CA ASN A 41 -3.35 -1.09 -12.30
C ASN A 41 -2.50 0.17 -12.55
N ARG A 42 -2.50 1.17 -11.65
CA ARG A 42 -1.60 2.34 -11.80
C ARG A 42 -0.16 2.02 -11.45
N LEU A 43 0.09 0.92 -10.75
CA LEU A 43 1.43 0.48 -10.38
C LEU A 43 2.19 -0.19 -11.53
N HIS A 44 1.65 -0.22 -12.75
CA HIS A 44 2.39 -0.73 -13.90
C HIS A 44 3.75 -0.02 -13.95
N PRO A 45 4.86 -0.77 -13.83
CA PRO A 45 6.17 -0.17 -13.88
C PRO A 45 6.28 0.54 -15.22
N THR A 46 6.43 1.87 -15.19
CA THR A 46 6.96 2.58 -16.34
C THR A 46 8.29 1.89 -16.64
N PRO A 47 8.52 1.32 -17.84
CA PRO A 47 9.81 0.75 -18.15
C PRO A 47 10.83 1.84 -17.88
N HIS A 48 11.71 1.60 -16.93
CA HIS A 48 12.85 2.46 -16.70
C HIS A 48 13.51 2.61 -18.08
N ALA A 49 13.45 3.82 -18.64
CA ALA A 49 14.22 4.15 -19.82
C ALA A 49 15.68 3.94 -19.39
N ALA A 50 16.20 2.75 -19.69
CA ALA A 50 17.61 2.44 -19.61
C ALA A 50 18.26 3.38 -20.63
N ASN A 51 18.61 4.57 -20.17
CA ASN A 51 19.31 5.55 -20.96
C ASN A 51 20.68 4.96 -21.31
N ALA A 52 20.98 5.08 -22.60
CA ALA A 52 22.21 4.71 -23.27
C ALA A 52 23.46 5.36 -22.66
#